data_AF-A0A5B8FT23-F1
#
_entry.id   AF-A0A5B8FT23-F1
#
_cell.length_a   1.000
_cell.length_b   1.000
_cell.length_c   1.000
_cell.angle_alpha   90.00
_cell.angle_beta   90.00
_cell.angle_gamma   90.00
#
_symmetry.space_group_name_H-M   'P 1'
#
loop_
_entity.id
_entity.type
_entity.pdbx_description
1 polymer ?
#
loop_
_entity_poly.entity_id
_entity_poly.type
_entity_poly.pdbx_seq_one_letter_code
_entity_poly.pdbx_strand_id
1 'polypeptide(L)'
;MGFFSEKWSASGGSQFNEEYRREVLALDPKGKEDILRGSIQWLERMGVIDAGDVMKFYEITEARNSFAHENRKIISGEFLPNFGTLFPVLVALVTKIDRWWIFNVYVSNIYDSDNVDIELEEVTPGSTVFLNILEQIALGEDESAWALYRAFIIEPRAG
;
A
#
# COMPACT_ATOMS: atom_id res chain seq x y z
N MET A 1 0.11 -9.49 19.10
CA MET A 1 1.46 -9.38 18.50
C MET A 1 1.84 -7.91 18.55
N GLY A 2 2.92 -7.52 19.23
CA GLY A 2 3.28 -6.11 19.38
C GLY A 2 3.91 -5.56 18.11
N PHE A 3 3.47 -4.38 17.65
CA PHE A 3 4.03 -3.73 16.47
C PHE A 3 5.49 -3.33 16.73
N PHE A 4 6.39 -3.70 15.80
CA PHE A 4 7.82 -3.49 15.94
C PHE A 4 8.15 -2.00 16.04
N SER A 5 8.79 -1.57 17.12
CA SER A 5 9.11 -0.16 17.34
C SER A 5 10.35 0.28 16.57
N GLU A 6 10.26 1.43 15.92
CA GLU A 6 11.38 2.12 15.30
C GLU A 6 11.97 3.15 16.27
N LYS A 7 13.31 3.21 16.36
CA LYS A 7 14.01 4.38 16.90
C LYS A 7 14.75 5.06 15.76
N TRP A 8 14.45 6.32 15.51
CA TRP A 8 15.20 7.11 14.54
C TRP A 8 16.26 7.96 15.24
N SER A 9 17.48 8.02 14.69
CA SER A 9 18.49 8.98 15.13
C SER A 9 19.17 9.69 13.96
N ALA A 10 19.47 10.98 14.16
CA ALA A 10 20.08 11.83 13.13
C ALA A 10 21.48 11.36 12.68
N SER A 11 22.19 10.59 13.51
CA SER A 11 23.53 10.06 13.22
C SER A 11 23.54 8.60 12.77
N GLY A 12 22.44 7.87 12.92
CA GLY A 12 22.39 6.40 12.72
C GLY A 12 21.24 5.90 11.84
N GLY A 13 20.36 6.79 11.35
CA GLY A 13 19.18 6.39 10.57
C GLY A 13 18.14 5.63 11.39
N SER A 14 17.26 4.89 10.71
CA SER A 14 16.26 4.04 11.36
C SER A 14 16.92 2.83 12.03
N GLN A 15 16.73 2.70 13.34
CA GLN A 15 17.14 1.55 14.13
C GLN A 15 15.94 0.64 14.36
N PHE A 16 15.99 -0.51 13.71
CA PHE A 16 15.01 -1.58 13.86
C PHE A 16 15.39 -2.48 15.04
N ASN A 17 14.38 -2.94 15.78
CA ASN A 17 14.59 -3.98 16.77
C ASN A 17 15.01 -5.31 16.11
N GLU A 18 15.63 -6.20 16.89
CA GLU A 18 16.15 -7.47 16.39
C GLU A 18 15.03 -8.39 15.88
N GLU A 19 13.85 -8.28 16.48
CA GLU A 19 12.67 -9.04 16.09
C GLU A 19 12.18 -8.66 14.68
N TYR A 20 12.10 -7.37 14.34
CA TYR A 20 11.73 -6.89 13.01
C TYR A 20 12.76 -7.29 11.96
N ARG A 21 14.06 -7.17 12.30
CA ARG A 21 15.12 -7.64 11.40
C ARG A 21 14.94 -9.11 11.07
N ARG A 22 14.70 -9.95 12.08
CA ARG A 22 14.57 -11.40 11.92
C ARG A 22 13.28 -11.81 11.23
N GLU A 23 12.14 -11.22 11.61
CA GLU A 23 10.82 -11.66 11.15
C GLU A 23 10.39 -11.00 9.83
N VAL A 24 10.94 -9.83 9.49
CA VAL A 24 10.54 -9.06 8.30
C VAL A 24 11.71 -8.80 7.36
N LEU A 25 12.78 -8.13 7.82
CA LEU A 25 13.86 -7.70 6.91
C LEU A 25 14.69 -8.86 6.36
N ALA A 26 14.89 -9.92 7.15
CA ALA A 26 15.58 -11.14 6.72
C ALA A 26 14.82 -11.90 5.62
N LEU A 27 13.54 -11.59 5.39
CA LEU A 27 12.75 -12.16 4.30
C LEU A 27 13.06 -11.49 2.95
N ASP A 28 13.84 -10.40 2.89
CA ASP A 28 14.24 -9.81 1.61
C ASP A 28 14.97 -10.85 0.75
N PRO A 29 14.44 -11.22 -0.43
CA PRO A 29 15.07 -12.23 -1.29
C PRO A 29 16.45 -11.81 -1.82
N LYS A 30 16.77 -10.52 -1.76
CA LYS A 30 18.10 -10.00 -2.13
C LYS A 30 19.08 -9.96 -0.97
N GLY A 31 18.65 -10.29 0.25
CA GLY A 31 19.48 -10.30 1.46
C GLY A 31 20.04 -8.93 1.84
N LYS A 32 19.42 -7.83 1.38
CA LYS A 32 19.87 -6.46 1.66
C LYS A 32 19.11 -5.81 2.82
N GLU A 33 18.25 -6.57 3.49
CA GLU A 33 17.35 -6.05 4.53
C GLU A 33 16.51 -4.87 4.05
N ASP A 34 16.04 -4.93 2.80
CA ASP A 34 15.18 -3.88 2.24
C ASP A 34 13.77 -3.96 2.82
N ILE A 35 13.36 -2.87 3.46
CA ILE A 35 12.08 -2.74 4.17
C ILE A 35 10.91 -3.14 3.28
N LEU A 36 10.88 -2.64 2.04
CA LEU A 36 9.74 -2.86 1.15
C LEU A 36 9.69 -4.33 0.70
N ARG A 37 10.81 -4.88 0.21
CA ARG A 37 10.85 -6.28 -0.23
C ARG A 37 10.61 -7.25 0.92
N GLY A 38 11.22 -7.02 2.09
CA GLY A 38 10.98 -7.82 3.30
C GLY A 38 9.51 -7.76 3.74
N SER A 39 8.90 -6.57 3.71
CA SER A 39 7.48 -6.41 4.08
C SER A 39 6.54 -7.14 3.12
N ILE A 40 6.81 -7.13 1.81
CA ILE A 40 6.00 -7.89 0.83
C ILE A 40 6.08 -9.39 1.09
N GLN A 41 7.27 -9.92 1.36
CA GLN A 41 7.46 -11.33 1.69
C GLN A 41 6.81 -11.70 3.03
N TRP A 42 6.86 -10.79 4.00
CA TRP A 42 6.16 -10.97 5.27
C TRP A 42 4.63 -11.00 5.07
N LEU A 43 4.07 -10.10 4.27
CA LEU A 43 2.63 -10.07 3.96
C LEU A 43 2.17 -11.33 3.23
N GLU A 44 2.97 -11.87 2.32
CA GLU A 44 2.72 -13.15 1.66
C GLU A 44 2.72 -14.31 2.68
N ARG A 45 3.74 -14.37 3.54
CA ARG A 45 3.84 -15.39 4.60
C ARG A 45 2.67 -15.34 5.59
N MET A 46 2.12 -14.15 5.83
CA MET A 46 0.95 -13.94 6.67
C MET A 46 -0.38 -14.23 5.95
N GLY A 47 -0.35 -14.60 4.66
CA GLY A 47 -1.53 -14.89 3.85
C GLY A 47 -2.35 -13.64 3.48
N VAL A 48 -1.79 -12.45 3.65
CA VAL A 48 -2.47 -11.17 3.31
C VAL A 48 -2.54 -10.98 1.80
N ILE A 49 -1.46 -11.35 1.12
CA ILE A 49 -1.32 -11.31 -0.34
C ILE A 49 -0.86 -12.68 -0.82
N ASP A 50 -1.12 -13.00 -2.09
CA ASP A 50 -0.70 -14.27 -2.69
C ASP A 50 0.50 -14.10 -3.63
N ALA A 51 1.04 -15.21 -4.13
CA ALA A 51 2.17 -15.20 -5.06
C ALA A 51 1.86 -14.39 -6.35
N GLY A 52 0.60 -14.35 -6.79
CA GLY A 52 0.16 -13.53 -7.91
C GLY A 52 0.26 -12.04 -7.63
N ASP A 53 -0.13 -11.63 -6.43
CA ASP A 53 0.02 -10.26 -5.95
C ASP A 53 1.50 -9.86 -5.81
N VAL A 54 2.36 -10.76 -5.34
CA VAL A 54 3.81 -10.53 -5.28
C VAL A 54 4.39 -10.31 -6.68
N MET A 55 3.97 -11.08 -7.68
CA MET A 55 4.39 -10.85 -9.07
C MET A 55 3.96 -9.47 -9.59
N LYS A 56 2.69 -9.08 -9.37
CA LYS A 56 2.18 -7.75 -9.75
C LYS A 56 2.94 -6.63 -9.05
N PHE A 57 3.28 -6.80 -7.77
CA PHE A 57 4.09 -5.85 -7.02
C PHE A 57 5.46 -5.63 -7.69
N TYR A 58 6.13 -6.70 -8.13
CA TYR A 58 7.41 -6.57 -8.84
C TYR A 58 7.25 -5.88 -10.20
N GLU A 59 6.19 -6.18 -10.95
CA GLU A 59 5.88 -5.50 -12.21
C GLU A 59 5.70 -3.99 -12.01
N ILE A 60 4.93 -3.57 -11.00
CA ILE A 60 4.74 -2.15 -10.64
C ILE A 60 6.08 -1.51 -10.23
N THR A 61 6.88 -2.22 -9.44
CA THR A 61 8.20 -1.75 -8.99
C THR A 61 9.15 -1.51 -10.17
N GLU A 62 9.16 -2.41 -11.14
CA GLU A 62 9.97 -2.28 -12.35
C GLU A 62 9.48 -1.14 -13.25
N ALA A 63 8.17 -0.94 -13.38
CA ALA A 63 7.61 0.20 -14.10
C ALA A 63 8.04 1.54 -13.46
N ARG A 64 7.98 1.63 -12.12
CA ARG A 64 8.48 2.79 -11.36
C ARG A 64 9.99 3.00 -11.55
N ASN A 65 10.79 1.94 -11.50
CA ASN A 65 12.24 2.04 -11.71
C ASN A 65 12.56 2.52 -13.14
N SER A 66 11.83 2.00 -14.13
CA SER A 66 11.94 2.43 -15.52
C SER A 66 11.63 3.90 -15.66
N PHE A 67 10.61 4.42 -14.96
CA PHE A 67 10.34 5.85 -14.91
C PHE A 67 11.54 6.65 -14.42
N ALA A 68 12.11 6.27 -13.27
CA ALA A 68 13.25 6.97 -12.68
C ALA A 68 14.51 6.98 -13.59
N HIS A 69 14.76 5.88 -14.32
CA HIS A 69 15.95 5.72 -15.16
C HIS A 69 15.77 6.21 -16.60
N GLU A 70 14.55 6.16 -17.14
CA GLU A 70 14.24 6.47 -18.54
C GLU A 70 13.49 7.79 -18.72
N ASN A 71 13.51 8.67 -17.71
CA ASN A 71 12.86 9.99 -17.73
C ASN A 71 13.03 10.76 -19.06
N ARG A 72 14.22 10.74 -19.65
CA ARG A 72 14.47 11.40 -20.96
C ARG A 72 13.66 10.78 -22.10
N LYS A 73 13.63 9.46 -22.18
CA LYS A 73 12.86 8.71 -23.20
C LYS A 73 11.35 8.87 -22.99
N ILE A 74 10.92 9.04 -21.74
CA ILE A 74 9.52 9.28 -21.41
C ILE A 74 9.09 10.67 -21.87
N ILE A 75 9.90 11.69 -21.56
CA ILE A 75 9.61 13.08 -21.98
C ILE A 75 9.62 13.20 -23.51
N SER A 76 10.49 12.47 -24.20
CA SER A 76 10.53 12.44 -25.67
C SER A 76 9.45 11.54 -26.30
N GLY A 77 8.67 10.81 -25.51
CA GLY A 77 7.63 9.89 -25.99
C GLY A 77 8.17 8.58 -26.61
N GLU A 78 9.46 8.30 -26.49
CA GLU A 78 10.09 7.06 -26.98
C GLU A 78 9.73 5.83 -26.12
N PHE A 79 9.35 6.07 -24.86
CA PHE A 79 8.96 5.03 -23.92
C PHE A 79 7.80 5.53 -23.06
N LEU A 80 6.72 4.76 -22.98
CA LEU A 80 5.63 5.02 -22.06
C LEU A 80 5.38 3.74 -21.25
N PRO A 81 5.67 3.74 -19.93
CA PRO A 81 5.27 2.62 -19.09
C PRO A 81 3.74 2.46 -19.15
N ASN A 82 3.27 1.22 -19.06
CA ASN A 82 1.83 0.91 -19.14
C ASN A 82 1.09 1.24 -17.83
N PHE A 83 1.19 2.51 -17.39
CA PHE A 83 0.59 2.95 -16.13
C PHE A 83 -0.93 2.83 -16.10
N GLY A 84 -1.60 2.98 -17.25
CA GLY A 84 -3.06 2.84 -17.33
C GLY A 84 -3.57 1.46 -16.90
N THR A 85 -2.75 0.41 -17.05
CA THR A 85 -3.12 -0.93 -16.56
C THR A 85 -2.53 -1.25 -15.19
N LEU A 86 -1.36 -0.70 -14.87
CA LEU A 86 -0.67 -0.97 -13.59
C LEU A 86 -1.24 -0.17 -12.42
N PHE A 87 -1.79 1.01 -12.65
CA PHE A 87 -2.32 1.85 -11.59
C PHE A 87 -3.55 1.23 -10.89
N PRO A 88 -4.57 0.71 -11.60
CA PRO A 88 -5.67 0.00 -10.94
C PRO A 88 -5.20 -1.23 -10.15
N VAL A 89 -4.16 -1.93 -10.65
CA VAL A 89 -3.56 -3.08 -9.95
C VAL A 89 -2.88 -2.64 -8.65
N LEU A 90 -2.16 -1.51 -8.67
CA LEU A 90 -1.58 -0.90 -7.48
C LEU A 90 -2.66 -0.53 -6.46
N VAL A 91 -3.74 0.14 -6.89
CA VAL A 91 -4.85 0.53 -6.01
C VAL A 91 -5.49 -0.70 -5.38
N ALA A 92 -5.72 -1.77 -6.15
CA ALA A 92 -6.28 -3.01 -5.63
C ALA A 92 -5.36 -3.67 -4.57
N LEU A 93 -4.05 -3.69 -4.81
CA LEU A 93 -3.08 -4.24 -3.88
C LEU A 93 -3.01 -3.45 -2.56
N VAL A 94 -2.96 -2.11 -2.66
CA VAL A 94 -3.00 -1.22 -1.48
C VAL A 94 -4.29 -1.42 -0.69
N THR A 95 -5.43 -1.45 -1.38
CA THR A 95 -6.75 -1.69 -0.76
C THR A 95 -6.78 -3.02 0.01
N LYS A 96 -6.25 -4.10 -0.60
CA LYS A 96 -6.20 -5.43 0.03
C LYS A 96 -5.37 -5.42 1.32
N ILE A 97 -4.19 -4.81 1.28
CA ILE A 97 -3.29 -4.72 2.44
C ILE A 97 -3.90 -3.86 3.54
N ASP A 98 -4.48 -2.71 3.20
CA ASP A 98 -5.05 -1.79 4.19
C ASP A 98 -6.31 -2.34 4.85
N ARG A 99 -7.16 -3.05 4.10
CA ARG A 99 -8.29 -3.79 4.68
C ARG A 99 -7.84 -4.79 5.73
N TRP A 100 -6.77 -5.54 5.44
CA TRP A 100 -6.22 -6.49 6.39
C TRP A 100 -5.72 -5.80 7.67
N TRP A 101 -5.04 -4.66 7.56
CA TRP A 101 -4.62 -3.87 8.73
C TRP A 101 -5.81 -3.35 9.53
N ILE A 102 -6.82 -2.77 8.86
CA ILE A 102 -8.05 -2.27 9.50
C ILE A 102 -8.67 -3.38 10.35
N PHE A 103 -8.87 -4.56 9.78
CA PHE A 103 -9.53 -5.65 10.48
C PHE A 103 -8.67 -6.22 11.64
N ASN A 104 -7.44 -6.64 11.33
CA ASN A 104 -6.61 -7.41 12.28
C ASN A 104 -5.94 -6.55 13.35
N VAL A 105 -5.81 -5.24 13.11
CA VAL A 105 -5.12 -4.34 14.04
C VAL A 105 -6.02 -3.26 14.57
N TYR A 106 -6.91 -2.67 13.78
CA TYR A 106 -7.77 -1.60 14.33
C TYR A 106 -9.02 -2.18 14.97
N VAL A 107 -9.78 -3.03 14.26
CA VAL A 107 -11.03 -3.60 14.77
C VAL A 107 -10.77 -4.57 15.93
N SER A 108 -9.85 -5.53 15.77
CA SER A 108 -9.51 -6.51 16.82
C SER A 108 -8.96 -5.89 18.12
N ASN A 109 -8.45 -4.65 18.08
CA ASN A 109 -7.98 -3.96 19.30
C ASN A 109 -9.06 -3.09 19.96
N ILE A 110 -10.11 -2.69 19.22
CA ILE A 110 -11.18 -1.81 19.73
C ILE A 110 -12.39 -2.62 20.18
N TYR A 111 -12.68 -3.72 19.49
CA TYR A 111 -13.82 -4.58 19.76
C TYR A 111 -13.35 -5.98 20.09
N ASP A 112 -14.05 -6.64 21.02
CA ASP A 112 -13.99 -8.09 21.14
C ASP A 112 -14.57 -8.61 19.81
N SER A 113 -13.70 -9.16 18.94
CA SER A 113 -13.96 -9.36 17.51
C SER A 113 -15.19 -10.20 17.19
N ASP A 114 -15.76 -10.86 18.20
CA ASP A 114 -16.92 -11.74 18.12
C ASP A 114 -18.26 -11.00 17.96
N ASN A 115 -18.30 -9.67 18.14
CA ASN A 115 -19.54 -8.87 18.10
C ASN A 115 -19.61 -7.81 16.98
N VAL A 116 -18.69 -7.84 16.02
CA VAL A 116 -18.64 -6.84 14.94
C VAL A 116 -18.92 -7.50 13.61
N ASP A 117 -20.12 -7.28 13.09
CA ASP A 117 -20.55 -7.71 11.76
C ASP A 117 -20.12 -6.66 10.73
N ILE A 118 -18.83 -6.63 10.40
CA ILE A 118 -18.27 -5.82 9.32
C ILE A 118 -17.97 -6.73 8.13
N GLU A 119 -18.63 -6.48 7.00
CA GLU A 119 -18.24 -7.06 5.73
C GLU A 119 -16.94 -6.39 5.24
N LEU A 120 -15.84 -7.14 5.26
CA LEU A 120 -14.49 -6.64 4.94
C LEU A 120 -14.42 -6.05 3.52
N GLU A 121 -15.19 -6.62 2.60
CA GLU A 121 -15.29 -6.22 1.20
C GLU A 121 -15.95 -4.86 1.02
N GLU A 122 -16.77 -4.41 1.97
CA GLU A 122 -17.46 -3.11 1.96
C GLU A 122 -16.60 -2.00 2.58
N VAL A 123 -15.56 -2.35 3.34
CA VAL A 123 -14.64 -1.37 3.91
C VAL A 123 -13.86 -0.70 2.80
N THR A 124 -13.96 0.62 2.69
CA THR A 124 -13.13 1.42 1.78
C THR A 124 -12.05 2.15 2.58
N PRO A 125 -10.78 1.73 2.50
CA PRO A 125 -9.68 2.43 3.14
C PRO A 125 -9.53 3.86 2.62
N GLY A 126 -9.16 4.79 3.51
CA GLY A 126 -8.93 6.19 3.11
C GLY A 126 -7.81 6.36 2.08
N SER A 127 -6.82 5.46 2.09
CA SER A 127 -5.76 5.38 1.08
C SER A 127 -6.31 5.11 -0.32
N THR A 128 -7.27 4.18 -0.44
CA THR A 128 -7.97 3.86 -1.69
C THR A 128 -8.71 5.09 -2.22
N VAL A 129 -9.43 5.79 -1.35
CA VAL A 129 -10.13 7.03 -1.72
C VAL A 129 -9.14 8.08 -2.23
N PHE A 130 -8.03 8.27 -1.51
CA PHE A 130 -7.02 9.26 -1.90
C PHE A 130 -6.35 8.92 -3.23
N LEU A 131 -6.00 7.65 -3.46
CA LEU A 131 -5.44 7.20 -4.74
C LEU A 131 -6.42 7.42 -5.91
N ASN A 132 -7.71 7.13 -5.71
CA ASN A 132 -8.73 7.39 -6.72
C ASN A 132 -8.89 8.89 -7.00
N ILE A 133 -8.83 9.75 -5.98
CA ILE A 133 -8.84 11.22 -6.18
C ILE A 133 -7.64 11.65 -7.02
N LEU A 134 -6.44 11.15 -6.72
CA LEU A 134 -5.23 11.47 -7.48
C LEU A 134 -5.32 11.01 -8.94
N GLU A 135 -5.90 9.84 -9.18
CA GLU A 135 -6.16 9.34 -10.53
C GLU A 135 -7.07 10.29 -11.31
N GLN A 136 -8.19 10.69 -10.71
CA GLN A 136 -9.16 11.59 -11.34
C GLN A 136 -8.53 12.96 -11.67
N ILE A 137 -7.75 13.53 -10.75
CA ILE A 137 -7.00 14.77 -11.01
C ILE A 137 -6.00 14.58 -12.16
N ALA A 138 -5.27 13.46 -12.19
CA ALA A 138 -4.29 13.20 -13.24
C ALA A 138 -4.93 13.04 -14.62
N LEU A 139 -6.19 12.57 -14.69
CA LEU A 139 -6.99 12.47 -15.90
C LEU A 139 -7.66 13.79 -16.30
N GLY A 140 -7.59 14.83 -15.45
CA GLY A 140 -8.28 16.11 -15.66
C GLY A 140 -9.77 16.07 -15.33
N GLU A 141 -10.21 15.07 -14.57
CA GLU A 141 -11.60 14.88 -14.12
C GLU A 141 -11.83 15.55 -12.75
N ASP A 142 -11.57 16.85 -12.66
CA ASP A 142 -11.60 17.62 -11.41
C ASP A 142 -12.96 17.50 -10.68
N GLU A 143 -14.08 17.53 -11.41
CA GLU A 143 -15.41 17.43 -10.80
C GLU A 143 -15.62 16.08 -10.10
N SER A 144 -15.21 14.98 -10.75
CA SER A 144 -15.23 13.62 -10.20
C SER A 144 -14.34 13.52 -8.96
N ALA A 145 -13.12 14.08 -9.03
CA ALA A 145 -12.17 14.11 -7.91
C ALA A 145 -12.76 14.84 -6.69
N TRP A 146 -13.33 16.03 -6.90
CA TRP A 146 -13.94 16.81 -5.82
C TRP A 146 -15.22 16.18 -5.27
N ALA A 147 -15.99 15.47 -6.10
CA ALA A 147 -17.14 14.71 -5.62
C ALA A 147 -16.73 13.59 -4.66
N LEU A 148 -15.70 12.80 -5.02
CA LEU A 148 -15.12 11.76 -4.16
C LEU A 148 -14.57 12.35 -2.85
N TYR A 149 -13.80 13.43 -2.94
CA TYR A 149 -13.28 14.12 -1.76
C TYR A 149 -14.41 14.57 -0.83
N ARG A 150 -15.43 15.24 -1.37
CA ARG A 150 -16.59 15.71 -0.57
C ARG A 150 -17.33 14.56 0.09
N ALA A 151 -17.61 13.47 -0.62
CA ALA A 151 -18.25 12.30 -0.02
C ALA A 151 -17.46 11.78 1.19
N PHE A 152 -16.13 11.72 1.06
CA PHE A 152 -15.25 11.25 2.13
C PHE A 152 -15.16 12.18 3.35
N ILE A 153 -15.22 13.50 3.17
CA ILE A 153 -15.07 14.48 4.26
C ILE A 153 -16.39 15.03 4.82
N ILE A 154 -17.50 14.96 4.09
CA ILE A 154 -18.79 15.59 4.45
C ILE A 154 -19.83 14.58 4.95
N GLU A 155 -19.80 13.31 4.52
CA GLU A 155 -20.76 12.34 5.06
C GLU A 155 -20.54 12.16 6.57
N PRO A 156 -21.59 12.33 7.41
CA PRO A 156 -21.45 12.13 8.84
C PRO A 156 -21.06 10.68 9.04
N ARG A 157 -19.89 10.47 9.67
CA ARG A 157 -19.49 9.15 10.15
C ARG A 157 -20.65 8.64 11.01
N ALA A 158 -21.44 7.71 10.49
CA ALA A 158 -22.46 7.02 11.26
C ALA A 158 -21.70 6.37 12.42
N GLY A 159 -21.91 6.93 13.61
CA GLY A 159 -21.33 6.44 14.85
C GLY A 159 -22.07 5.23 15.37
#